data_AF-A0A7Y3U2E0-F1
#
_entry.id   AF-A0A7Y3U2E0-F1
#
_cell.length_a   1.000
_cell.length_b   1.000
_cell.length_c   1.000
_cell.angle_alpha   90.00
_cell.angle_beta   90.00
_cell.angle_gamma   90.00
#
_symmetry.space_group_name_H-M   'P 1'
#
loop_
_entity.id
_entity.type
_entity.pdbx_description
1 polymer ?
#
loop_
_entity_poly.entity_id
_entity_poly.type
_entity_poly.pdbx_seq_one_letter_code
_entity_poly.pdbx_strand_id
1 'polypeptide(L)'
;MTFFCPTCWKEIKGIDTICPFCGADISEYANKDFEEKLINALRHRERETVQRAVYILGRRKSIKAVHPLLKLFKQTDNTLLKIGILNALNEIGVPEAKEFIFKVIDSDTGIVKRMAREIIDRESINHAE
;
A
#
# COMPACT_ATOMS: atom_id res chain seq x y z
N MET A 1 -0.07 8.56 -23.36
CA MET A 1 -0.03 7.72 -22.16
C MET A 1 1.38 7.79 -21.60
N THR A 2 1.53 8.07 -20.31
CA THR A 2 2.85 8.19 -19.66
C THR A 2 3.28 6.82 -19.13
N PHE A 3 4.53 6.45 -19.36
CA PHE A 3 5.10 5.17 -18.89
C PHE A 3 6.22 5.44 -17.91
N PHE A 4 6.31 4.62 -16.87
CA PHE A 4 7.36 4.72 -15.86
C PHE A 4 8.12 3.40 -15.76
N CYS A 5 9.44 3.49 -15.56
CA CYS A 5 10.22 2.32 -15.21
C CYS A 5 9.74 1.77 -13.85
N PRO A 6 9.40 0.48 -13.73
CA PRO A 6 8.87 -0.11 -12.51
C PRO A 6 9.89 -0.21 -11.36
N THR A 7 11.18 0.02 -11.66
CA THR A 7 12.27 -0.08 -10.70
C THR A 7 12.70 1.29 -10.17
N CYS A 8 12.91 2.27 -11.06
CA CYS A 8 13.41 3.60 -10.67
C CYS A 8 12.37 4.72 -10.79
N TRP A 9 11.18 4.45 -11.31
CA TRP A 9 10.06 5.40 -11.48
C TRP A 9 10.38 6.67 -12.27
N LYS A 10 11.43 6.65 -13.09
CA LYS A 10 11.66 7.66 -14.12
C LYS A 10 10.72 7.39 -15.30
N GLU A 11 10.25 8.47 -15.90
CA GLU A 11 9.43 8.42 -17.11
C GLU A 11 10.27 7.84 -18.26
N ILE A 12 9.69 6.91 -19.00
CA ILE A 12 10.32 6.18 -20.11
C ILE A 12 9.39 6.20 -21.32
N LYS A 13 9.89 5.79 -22.48
CA LYS A 13 9.04 5.54 -23.65
C LYS A 13 8.35 4.20 -23.47
N GLY A 14 7.11 4.08 -23.95
CA GLY A 14 6.36 2.82 -23.87
C GLY A 14 6.98 1.67 -24.68
N ILE A 15 7.94 1.96 -25.55
CA ILE A 15 8.67 0.97 -26.36
C ILE A 15 10.00 0.53 -25.70
N ASP A 16 10.42 1.16 -24.61
CA ASP A 16 11.68 0.84 -23.95
C ASP A 16 11.58 -0.54 -23.25
N THR A 17 12.41 -1.49 -23.65
CA THR A 17 12.54 -2.79 -23.00
C THR A 17 13.61 -2.79 -21.90
N ILE A 18 14.62 -1.93 -22.02
CA ILE A 18 15.63 -1.67 -20.99
C ILE A 18 15.51 -0.21 -20.55
N CYS A 19 15.48 0.04 -19.24
CA CYS A 19 15.39 1.39 -18.73
C CYS A 19 16.69 2.17 -19.00
N PRO A 20 16.66 3.31 -19.71
CA PRO A 20 17.86 4.08 -20.02
C PRO A 20 18.49 4.76 -18.80
N PHE A 21 17.83 4.73 -17.64
CA PHE A 21 18.29 5.41 -16.44
C PHE A 21 18.84 4.50 -15.34
N CYS A 22 18.38 3.25 -15.25
CA CYS A 22 18.84 2.31 -14.24
C CYS A 22 19.24 0.94 -14.79
N GLY A 23 19.12 0.72 -16.10
CA GLY A 23 19.50 -0.53 -16.75
C GLY A 23 18.57 -1.72 -16.47
N ALA A 24 17.45 -1.51 -15.75
CA ALA A 24 16.51 -2.58 -15.47
C ALA A 24 15.84 -3.08 -16.76
N ASP A 25 15.69 -4.39 -16.88
CA ASP A 25 14.83 -5.01 -17.90
C ASP A 25 13.36 -4.80 -17.51
N ILE A 26 12.65 -4.03 -18.33
CA ILE A 26 11.24 -3.66 -18.13
C ILE A 26 10.33 -4.74 -18.71
N SER A 27 10.81 -5.55 -19.66
CA SER A 27 10.00 -6.58 -20.33
C SER A 27 9.48 -7.62 -19.35
N GLU A 28 10.27 -7.97 -18.33
CA GLU A 28 9.86 -8.90 -17.27
C GLU A 28 8.68 -8.37 -16.45
N TYR A 29 8.58 -7.05 -16.28
CA TYR A 29 7.49 -6.45 -15.52
C TYR A 29 6.14 -6.64 -16.20
N ALA A 30 6.10 -6.75 -17.52
CA ALA A 30 4.86 -7.04 -18.25
C ALA A 30 4.28 -8.40 -17.85
N ASN A 31 5.13 -9.37 -17.51
CA ASN A 31 4.73 -10.73 -17.16
C ASN A 31 4.36 -10.91 -15.68
N LYS A 32 4.63 -9.92 -14.82
CA LYS A 32 4.23 -9.98 -13.41
C LYS A 32 2.73 -10.06 -13.25
N ASP A 33 2.30 -10.79 -12.23
CA ASP A 33 0.89 -10.84 -11.89
C ASP A 33 0.37 -9.46 -11.45
N PHE A 34 -0.96 -9.29 -11.50
CA PHE A 34 -1.59 -8.00 -11.16
C PHE A 34 -1.33 -7.59 -9.70
N GLU A 35 -1.26 -8.55 -8.78
CA GLU A 35 -1.03 -8.28 -7.36
C GLU A 35 0.40 -7.78 -7.10
N GLU A 36 1.41 -8.40 -7.71
CA GLU A 36 2.79 -7.96 -7.69
C GLU A 36 2.96 -6.57 -8.28
N LYS A 37 2.26 -6.26 -9.37
CA LYS A 37 2.26 -4.93 -9.97
C LYS A 37 1.67 -3.88 -9.01
N LEU A 38 0.59 -4.21 -8.30
CA LEU A 38 0.01 -3.33 -7.28
C LEU A 38 0.94 -3.15 -6.08
N ILE A 39 1.55 -4.22 -5.58
CA ILE A 39 2.53 -4.16 -4.48
C ILE A 39 3.72 -3.28 -4.90
N ASN A 40 4.19 -3.41 -6.14
CA ASN A 40 5.24 -2.55 -6.65
C ASN A 40 4.80 -1.07 -6.68
N ALA A 41 3.58 -0.79 -7.14
CA ALA A 41 3.01 0.55 -7.24
C ALA A 41 2.90 1.30 -5.89
N LEU A 42 3.00 0.61 -4.74
CA LEU A 42 3.14 1.25 -3.43
C LEU A 42 4.39 2.13 -3.32
N ARG A 43 5.39 1.92 -4.18
CA ARG A 43 6.64 2.69 -4.25
C ARG A 43 6.62 3.79 -5.32
N HIS A 44 5.49 3.97 -6.00
CA HIS A 44 5.36 4.93 -7.09
C HIS A 44 5.52 6.37 -6.59
N ARG A 45 6.06 7.25 -7.43
CA ARG A 45 6.31 8.67 -7.07
C ARG A 45 5.04 9.52 -7.04
N GLU A 46 4.06 9.17 -7.87
CA GLU A 46 2.76 9.83 -7.92
C GLU A 46 1.86 9.29 -6.81
N ARG A 47 1.38 10.20 -5.96
CA ARG A 47 0.60 9.89 -4.76
C ARG A 47 -0.72 9.19 -5.09
N GLU A 48 -1.40 9.60 -6.16
CA GLU A 48 -2.68 9.01 -6.56
C GLU A 48 -2.54 7.54 -6.94
N THR A 49 -1.46 7.18 -7.65
CA THR A 49 -1.12 5.78 -7.95
C THR A 49 -0.89 4.96 -6.67
N VAL A 50 -0.16 5.51 -5.69
CA VAL A 50 0.06 4.85 -4.40
C VAL A 50 -1.25 4.64 -3.64
N GLN A 51 -2.10 5.67 -3.55
CA GLN A 51 -3.40 5.59 -2.89
C GLN A 51 -4.31 4.54 -3.53
N ARG A 52 -4.34 4.50 -4.87
CA ARG A 52 -5.11 3.51 -5.63
C ARG A 52 -4.59 2.10 -5.38
N ALA A 53 -3.28 1.90 -5.35
CA ALA A 53 -2.68 0.60 -5.04
C ALA A 53 -3.06 0.12 -3.63
N VAL A 54 -2.93 1.00 -2.61
CA VAL A 54 -3.36 0.70 -1.23
C VAL A 54 -4.82 0.26 -1.18
N TYR A 55 -5.72 1.03 -1.80
CA TYR A 55 -7.14 0.72 -1.85
C TYR A 55 -7.42 -0.65 -2.49
N ILE A 56 -6.87 -0.90 -3.68
CA ILE A 56 -7.14 -2.16 -4.39
C ILE A 56 -6.57 -3.36 -3.62
N LEU A 57 -5.39 -3.23 -3.02
CA LEU A 57 -4.78 -4.31 -2.23
C LEU A 57 -5.60 -4.68 -1.00
N GLY A 58 -6.15 -3.69 -0.29
CA GLY A 58 -7.11 -3.89 0.80
C GLY A 58 -8.35 -4.66 0.33
N ARG A 59 -8.98 -4.18 -0.74
CA ARG A 59 -10.21 -4.78 -1.29
C ARG A 59 -10.02 -6.21 -1.76
N ARG A 60 -8.82 -6.54 -2.24
CA ARG A 60 -8.42 -7.88 -2.65
C ARG A 60 -7.99 -8.77 -1.48
N LYS A 61 -7.91 -8.24 -0.26
CA LYS A 61 -7.42 -8.92 0.94
C LYS A 61 -6.03 -9.54 0.72
N SER A 62 -5.15 -8.79 0.05
CA SER A 62 -3.82 -9.29 -0.33
C SER A 62 -2.92 -9.48 0.89
N ILE A 63 -2.76 -10.73 1.34
CA ILE A 63 -1.87 -11.08 2.47
C ILE A 63 -0.41 -10.71 2.13
N LYS A 64 0.01 -10.88 0.87
CA LYS A 64 1.35 -10.50 0.40
C LYS A 64 1.63 -9.00 0.55
N ALA A 65 0.60 -8.16 0.60
CA ALA A 65 0.73 -6.72 0.72
C ALA A 65 0.90 -6.21 2.16
N VAL A 66 0.71 -7.04 3.19
CA VAL A 66 0.76 -6.61 4.60
C VAL A 66 2.10 -5.95 4.92
N HIS A 67 3.21 -6.66 4.78
CA HIS A 67 4.54 -6.09 5.04
C HIS A 67 4.85 -4.84 4.18
N PRO A 68 4.59 -4.82 2.85
CA PRO A 68 4.71 -3.61 2.04
C PRO A 68 3.89 -2.40 2.56
N LEU A 69 2.65 -2.63 2.98
CA LEU A 69 1.77 -1.60 3.54
C LEU A 69 2.30 -1.09 4.89
N LEU A 70 2.77 -1.97 5.77
CA LEU A 70 3.40 -1.58 7.04
C LEU A 70 4.63 -0.70 6.81
N LYS A 71 5.46 -1.07 5.83
CA LYS A 71 6.64 -0.29 5.45
C LYS A 71 6.23 1.08 4.92
N LEU A 72 5.25 1.14 4.04
CA LEU A 72 4.74 2.39 3.48
C LEU A 72 4.20 3.32 4.58
N PHE A 73 3.46 2.79 5.55
CA PHE A 73 2.94 3.57 6.68
C PHE A 73 4.05 4.26 7.48
N LYS A 74 5.16 3.54 7.72
CA LYS A 74 6.32 4.07 8.46
C LYS A 74 7.12 5.11 7.67
N GLN A 75 7.05 5.08 6.34
CA GLN A 75 7.82 5.96 5.46
C GLN A 75 7.08 7.23 5.04
N THR A 76 5.76 7.28 5.20
CA THR A 76 4.94 8.40 4.76
C THR A 76 4.50 9.28 5.92
N ASP A 77 4.62 10.59 5.77
CA ASP A 77 4.03 11.59 6.67
C ASP A 77 2.64 12.04 6.21
N ASN A 78 2.13 11.49 5.10
CA ASN A 78 0.82 11.87 4.58
C ASN A 78 -0.30 11.20 5.40
N THR A 79 -0.99 12.01 6.18
CA THR A 79 -2.10 11.60 7.05
C THR A 79 -3.20 10.82 6.31
N LEU A 80 -3.62 11.27 5.13
CA LEU A 80 -4.67 10.60 4.36
C LEU A 80 -4.22 9.22 3.85
N LEU A 81 -2.97 9.11 3.41
CA LEU A 81 -2.40 7.84 2.98
C LEU A 81 -2.26 6.88 4.17
N LYS A 82 -1.82 7.35 5.35
CA LYS A 82 -1.80 6.55 6.58
C LYS A 82 -3.18 5.97 6.90
N ILE A 83 -4.24 6.78 6.82
CA ILE A 83 -5.62 6.32 7.04
C ILE A 83 -6.02 5.26 5.99
N GLY A 84 -5.71 5.50 4.72
CA GLY A 84 -5.96 4.53 3.65
C GLY A 84 -5.27 3.18 3.90
N ILE A 85 -4.03 3.21 4.43
CA ILE A 85 -3.28 2.01 4.78
C ILE A 85 -3.93 1.28 5.96
N LEU A 86 -4.35 1.99 7.01
CA LEU A 86 -5.06 1.36 8.14
C LEU A 86 -6.35 0.66 7.69
N ASN A 87 -7.12 1.30 6.81
CA ASN A 87 -8.32 0.69 6.24
C ASN A 87 -7.99 -0.56 5.42
N ALA A 88 -6.96 -0.50 4.55
CA ALA A 88 -6.54 -1.64 3.75
C ALA A 88 -6.06 -2.82 4.62
N LEU A 89 -5.28 -2.54 5.68
CA LEU A 89 -4.83 -3.53 6.65
C LEU A 89 -6.02 -4.18 7.39
N ASN A 90 -7.01 -3.38 7.77
CA ASN A 90 -8.24 -3.89 8.39
C ASN A 90 -9.04 -4.79 7.42
N GLU A 91 -9.17 -4.40 6.16
CA GLU A 91 -9.85 -5.21 5.13
C GLU A 91 -9.14 -6.55 4.88
N ILE A 92 -7.79 -6.58 4.93
CA ILE A 92 -7.00 -7.80 4.83
C ILE A 92 -7.25 -8.71 6.05
N GLY A 93 -7.31 -8.15 7.25
CA GLY A 93 -7.83 -8.82 8.45
C GLY A 93 -6.98 -9.93 9.05
N VAL A 94 -5.72 -10.08 8.63
CA VAL A 94 -4.80 -11.08 9.22
C VAL A 94 -4.27 -10.61 10.59
N PRO A 95 -3.86 -11.53 11.49
CA PRO A 95 -3.43 -11.17 12.85
C PRO A 95 -2.33 -10.11 12.90
N GLU A 96 -1.34 -10.19 12.01
CA GLU A 96 -0.25 -9.21 11.93
C GLU A 96 -0.75 -7.79 11.62
N ALA A 97 -1.73 -7.67 10.71
CA ALA A 97 -2.32 -6.39 10.35
C ALA A 97 -3.08 -5.78 11.54
N LYS A 98 -3.81 -6.61 12.29
CA LYS A 98 -4.52 -6.18 13.50
C LYS A 98 -3.57 -5.73 14.59
N GLU A 99 -2.54 -6.51 14.88
CA GLU A 99 -1.51 -6.17 15.87
C GLU A 99 -0.85 -4.82 15.54
N PHE A 100 -0.60 -4.55 14.26
CA PHE A 100 -0.07 -3.27 13.84
C PHE A 100 -1.06 -2.12 14.09
N ILE A 101 -2.35 -2.29 13.77
CA ILE A 101 -3.37 -1.27 14.03
C ILE A 101 -3.46 -0.95 15.53
N PHE A 102 -3.38 -1.97 16.41
CA PHE A 102 -3.28 -1.76 17.85
C PHE A 102 -2.07 -0.91 18.24
N LYS A 103 -0.88 -1.22 17.72
CA LYS A 103 0.35 -0.45 18.00
C LYS A 103 0.24 1.02 17.57
N VAL A 104 -0.47 1.31 16.48
CA VAL A 104 -0.68 2.68 16.00
C VAL A 104 -1.46 3.53 17.00
N ILE A 105 -2.34 2.94 17.80
CA ILE A 105 -3.09 3.66 18.84
C ILE A 105 -2.14 4.27 19.88
N ASP A 106 -1.04 3.59 20.17
CA ASP A 106 -0.06 4.03 21.17
C ASP A 106 1.03 4.92 20.56
N SER A 107 1.44 4.63 19.32
CA SER A 107 2.60 5.29 18.71
C SER A 107 2.30 6.54 17.87
N ASP A 108 1.09 6.69 17.35
CA ASP A 108 0.71 7.83 16.48
C ASP A 108 -0.16 8.86 17.25
N THR A 109 -0.47 9.98 16.60
CA THR A 109 -1.21 11.09 17.22
C THR A 109 -2.34 11.61 16.33
N GLY A 110 -3.18 12.48 16.88
CA GLY A 110 -4.22 13.17 16.11
C GLY A 110 -5.23 12.23 15.44
N ILE A 111 -5.50 12.47 14.16
CA ILE A 111 -6.53 11.75 13.41
C ILE A 111 -6.15 10.29 13.12
N VAL A 112 -4.86 9.98 12.92
CA VAL A 112 -4.41 8.62 12.60
C VAL A 112 -4.68 7.68 13.77
N LYS A 113 -4.30 8.10 14.99
CA LYS A 113 -4.62 7.38 16.24
C LYS A 113 -6.11 7.17 16.44
N ARG A 114 -6.92 8.20 16.17
CA ARG A 114 -8.39 8.12 16.30
C ARG A 114 -8.96 7.09 15.33
N MET A 115 -8.53 7.13 14.07
CA MET A 115 -8.97 6.15 13.07
C MET A 115 -8.58 4.72 13.44
N ALA A 116 -7.36 4.51 13.96
CA ALA A 116 -6.93 3.20 14.43
C ALA A 116 -7.84 2.66 15.55
N ARG A 117 -8.22 3.52 16.52
CA ARG A 117 -9.19 3.13 17.57
C ARG A 117 -10.55 2.80 17.00
N GLU A 118 -11.11 3.66 16.14
CA GLU A 118 -12.42 3.43 15.54
C GLU A 118 -12.49 2.11 14.77
N ILE A 119 -11.41 1.72 14.10
CA ILE A 119 -11.32 0.43 13.40
C ILE A 119 -11.47 -0.74 14.40
N ILE A 120 -10.70 -0.71 15.50
CA ILE A 120 -10.73 -1.77 16.53
C ILE A 120 -12.09 -1.82 17.24
N ASP A 121 -12.66 -0.66 17.57
CA ASP A 121 -13.95 -0.58 18.27
C ASP A 121 -15.08 -1.18 17.40
N ARG A 122 -15.07 -0.91 16.09
CA ARG A 122 -16.06 -1.46 15.14
C ARG A 122 -15.92 -2.97 14.95
N GLU A 123 -14.71 -3.52 14.95
CA GLU A 123 -14.53 -4.97 14.90
C GLU A 123 -15.12 -5.66 16.13
N SER A 124 -14.98 -5.05 17.31
CA SER A 124 -15.49 -5.61 18.58
C SER A 124 -17.02 -5.71 18.60
N ILE A 125 -17.72 -4.82 17.89
CA ILE A 125 -19.18 -4.85 17.74
C ILE A 125 -19.62 -5.97 16.79
N ASN A 126 -18.93 -6.15 15.67
CA ASN A 126 -19.30 -7.14 14.64
C ASN A 126 -19.09 -8.62 15.04
N HIS A 127 -18.37 -8.90 16.13
CA HIS A 127 -18.16 -10.26 16.64
C HIS A 127 -19.04 -10.59 17.87
N ALA A 128 -19.89 -9.65 18.30
CA ALA A 128 -20.81 -9.82 19.43
C ALA A 128 -22.24 -10.19 19.00
N GLU A 129 -22.48 -10.36 17.69
CA GLU A 129 -23.73 -10.82 17.05
C GLU A 129 -23.52 -12.20 16.41
#